data_AF-A0A8J7VBE9-F1
#
_entry.id   AF-A0A8J7VBE9-F1
#
_cell.length_a   1.000
_cell.length_b   1.000
_cell.length_c   1.000
_cell.angle_alpha   90.00
_cell.angle_beta   90.00
_cell.angle_gamma   90.00
#
_symmetry.space_group_name_H-M   'P 1'
#
loop_
_entity.id
_entity.type
_entity.pdbx_description
1 polymer ?
#
loop_
_entity_poly.entity_id
_entity_poly.type
_entity_poly.pdbx_seq_one_letter_code
_entity_poly.pdbx_strand_id
1 'polypeptide(L)'
;MSGATADLRERQLATIKQLSGEAAASATSHLLSDVAQLPADARLPLLQVCLPTLRTLDRATLDRFVGTLDELVHADASVSVFEFALQKMLVHQLELLHRPRQTVEFHSFRAVVGDVNAVLSTLARLNAGEDTAAQAAFAAGATQIPLIATQLRLASAADTTLERLDTALDRLALSSLPIKQRVLVAAAQVVGADRTVSVEEGELYRAIAAALDCPVPGLASAPAA
;
A
#
# COMPACT_ATOMS: atom_id res chain seq x y z
N MET A 1 19.12 18.38 11.05
CA MET A 1 17.95 17.47 10.98
C MET A 1 18.27 16.00 11.31
N SER A 2 19.50 15.64 11.71
CA SER A 2 19.89 14.24 12.03
C SER A 2 19.46 13.73 13.42
N GLY A 3 19.09 14.63 14.35
CA GLY A 3 18.71 14.25 15.72
C GLY A 3 17.31 13.66 15.83
N ALA A 4 16.32 14.25 15.15
CA ALA A 4 14.92 13.80 15.22
C ALA A 4 14.72 12.36 14.68
N THR A 5 15.49 11.97 13.67
CA THR A 5 15.46 10.61 13.10
C THR A 5 16.22 9.60 13.96
N ALA A 6 17.25 10.03 14.69
CA ALA A 6 17.93 9.18 15.68
C ALA A 6 17.01 8.92 16.90
N ASP A 7 16.36 9.96 17.40
CA ASP A 7 15.42 9.87 18.53
C ASP A 7 14.17 9.03 18.17
N LEU A 8 13.68 9.11 16.93
CA LEU A 8 12.59 8.25 16.46
C LEU A 8 13.03 6.78 16.41
N ARG A 9 14.22 6.50 15.88
CA ARG A 9 14.74 5.15 15.74
C ARG A 9 15.01 4.49 17.08
N GLU A 10 15.51 5.23 18.06
CA GLU A 10 15.70 4.73 19.42
C GLU A 10 14.36 4.34 20.06
N ARG A 11 13.32 5.19 19.90
CA ARG A 11 11.95 4.88 20.34
C ARG A 11 11.38 3.64 19.65
N GLN A 12 11.60 3.49 18.35
CA GLN A 12 11.18 2.32 17.58
C GLN A 12 11.87 1.03 18.06
N LEU A 13 13.19 1.06 18.30
CA LEU A 13 13.93 -0.09 18.84
C LEU A 13 13.48 -0.45 20.26
N ALA A 14 13.20 0.55 21.11
CA ALA A 14 12.64 0.33 22.44
C ALA A 14 11.26 -0.35 22.37
N THR A 15 10.43 0.07 21.42
CA THR A 15 9.10 -0.53 21.16
C THR A 15 9.23 -1.99 20.73
N ILE A 16 10.15 -2.31 19.82
CA ILE A 16 10.43 -3.70 19.41
C ILE A 16 10.88 -4.53 20.61
N LYS A 17 11.78 -4.01 21.44
CA LYS A 17 12.25 -4.70 22.65
C LYS A 17 11.11 -4.98 23.62
N GLN A 18 10.21 -4.03 23.81
CA GLN A 18 9.06 -4.14 24.72
C GLN A 18 8.03 -5.17 24.23
N LEU A 19 7.69 -5.16 22.94
CA LEU A 19 6.60 -5.97 22.39
C LEU A 19 7.05 -7.33 21.83
N SER A 20 8.27 -7.41 21.30
CA SER A 20 8.83 -8.58 20.62
C SER A 20 10.07 -9.17 21.31
N GLY A 21 10.58 -8.53 22.37
CA GLY A 21 11.69 -9.02 23.20
C GLY A 21 13.09 -8.64 22.70
N GLU A 22 14.10 -8.95 23.55
CA GLU A 22 15.51 -8.56 23.32
C GLU A 22 16.09 -9.13 22.03
N ALA A 23 15.81 -10.40 21.75
CA ALA A 23 16.34 -11.08 20.58
C ALA A 23 15.88 -10.42 19.27
N ALA A 24 14.61 -10.00 19.21
CA ALA A 24 14.08 -9.28 18.06
C ALA A 24 14.73 -7.90 17.91
N ALA A 25 14.84 -7.13 19.01
CA ALA A 25 15.47 -5.82 18.98
C ALA A 25 16.96 -5.88 18.56
N SER A 26 17.70 -6.86 19.06
CA SER A 26 19.09 -7.09 18.67
C SER A 26 19.19 -7.47 17.19
N ALA A 27 18.38 -8.41 16.71
CA ALA A 27 18.36 -8.80 15.30
C ALA A 27 18.01 -7.63 14.37
N THR A 28 17.00 -6.82 14.73
CA THR A 28 16.64 -5.62 13.97
C THR A 28 17.78 -4.60 13.96
N SER A 29 18.42 -4.36 15.10
CA SER A 29 19.56 -3.45 15.18
C SER A 29 20.73 -3.89 14.31
N HIS A 30 20.99 -5.20 14.20
CA HIS A 30 22.04 -5.75 13.35
C HIS A 30 21.75 -5.58 11.85
N LEU A 31 20.49 -5.75 11.44
CA LEU A 31 20.09 -5.64 10.02
C LEU A 31 19.86 -4.21 9.55
N LEU A 32 19.72 -3.27 10.49
CA LEU A 32 19.33 -1.89 10.19
C LEU A 32 20.30 -1.19 9.22
N SER A 33 21.61 -1.39 9.38
CA SER A 33 22.61 -0.77 8.50
C SER A 33 22.46 -1.24 7.07
N ASP A 34 22.21 -2.53 6.89
CA ASP A 34 22.13 -3.16 5.58
C ASP A 34 20.83 -2.74 4.88
N VAL A 35 19.71 -2.73 5.61
CA VAL A 35 18.41 -2.27 5.11
C VAL A 35 18.45 -0.77 4.78
N ALA A 36 19.17 0.04 5.57
CA ALA A 36 19.29 1.48 5.30
C ALA A 36 20.05 1.79 4.00
N GLN A 37 20.93 0.89 3.56
CA GLN A 37 21.67 1.02 2.29
C GLN A 37 20.86 0.56 1.07
N LEU A 38 19.72 -0.11 1.28
CA LEU A 38 18.88 -0.54 0.17
C LEU A 38 18.27 0.67 -0.56
N PRO A 39 18.30 0.66 -1.91
CA PRO A 39 17.48 1.54 -2.72
C PRO A 39 16.01 1.49 -2.27
N ALA A 40 15.31 2.62 -2.32
CA ALA A 40 13.92 2.70 -1.84
C ALA A 40 13.00 1.70 -2.58
N ASP A 41 13.19 1.59 -3.90
CA ASP A 41 12.47 0.65 -4.77
C ASP A 41 12.77 -0.83 -4.49
N ALA A 42 13.81 -1.16 -3.74
CA ALA A 42 14.14 -2.52 -3.31
C ALA A 42 13.49 -2.93 -1.97
N ARG A 43 12.94 -1.99 -1.20
CA ARG A 43 12.39 -2.26 0.14
C ARG A 43 11.10 -3.07 0.12
N LEU A 44 10.12 -2.72 -0.71
CA LEU A 44 8.90 -3.54 -0.87
C LEU A 44 9.18 -4.90 -1.52
N PRO A 45 10.04 -5.04 -2.54
CA PRO A 45 10.48 -6.36 -3.01
C PRO A 45 11.09 -7.24 -1.91
N LEU A 46 11.88 -6.67 -1.00
CA LEU A 46 12.42 -7.41 0.14
C LEU A 46 11.32 -8.00 1.01
N LEU A 47 10.26 -7.23 1.30
CA LEU A 47 9.09 -7.74 2.03
C LEU A 47 8.51 -8.98 1.35
N GLN A 48 8.35 -8.96 0.02
CA GLN A 48 7.79 -10.10 -0.72
C GLN A 48 8.64 -11.36 -0.59
N VAL A 49 9.96 -11.22 -0.52
CA VAL A 49 10.89 -12.35 -0.29
C VAL A 49 10.78 -12.87 1.15
N CYS A 50 10.47 -12.00 2.11
CA CYS A 50 10.31 -12.39 3.52
C CYS A 50 8.95 -13.03 3.83
N LEU A 51 7.91 -12.77 3.03
CA LEU A 51 6.55 -13.27 3.26
C LEU A 51 6.46 -14.79 3.48
N PRO A 52 7.11 -15.67 2.69
CA PRO A 52 7.07 -17.12 2.92
C PRO A 52 7.55 -17.52 4.32
N THR A 53 8.59 -16.85 4.83
CA THR A 53 9.11 -17.11 6.18
C THR A 53 8.13 -16.65 7.25
N LEU A 54 7.54 -15.46 7.10
CA LEU A 54 6.52 -14.95 8.02
C LEU A 54 5.32 -15.90 8.13
N ARG A 55 4.92 -16.53 7.01
CA ARG A 55 3.84 -17.53 6.97
C ARG A 55 4.11 -18.81 7.77
N THR A 56 5.36 -19.07 8.17
CA THR A 56 5.70 -20.25 8.99
C THR A 56 5.54 -20.00 10.49
N LEU A 57 5.38 -18.74 10.90
CA LEU A 57 5.17 -18.36 12.29
C LEU A 57 3.79 -18.79 12.78
N ASP A 58 3.69 -19.11 14.07
CA ASP A 58 2.39 -19.39 14.69
C ASP A 58 1.53 -18.12 14.78
N ARG A 59 0.21 -18.31 14.92
CA ARG A 59 -0.76 -17.21 14.94
C ARG A 59 -0.49 -16.17 16.02
N ALA A 60 -0.12 -16.60 17.24
CA ALA A 60 0.12 -15.65 18.33
C ALA A 60 1.38 -14.81 18.08
N THR A 61 2.40 -15.41 17.46
CA THR A 61 3.61 -14.71 17.03
C THR A 61 3.36 -13.75 15.88
N LEU A 62 2.52 -14.14 14.91
CA LEU A 62 2.08 -13.25 13.83
C LEU A 62 1.26 -12.06 14.35
N ASP A 63 0.28 -12.30 15.21
CA ASP A 63 -0.56 -11.24 15.80
C ASP A 63 0.32 -10.22 16.57
N ARG A 64 1.32 -10.70 17.33
CA ARG A 64 2.32 -9.83 17.98
C ARG A 64 3.16 -9.05 16.97
N PHE A 65 3.63 -9.71 15.90
CA PHE A 65 4.44 -9.06 14.86
C PHE A 65 3.67 -7.92 14.18
N VAL A 66 2.40 -8.15 13.82
CA VAL A 66 1.53 -7.13 13.24
C VAL A 66 1.28 -5.99 14.22
N GLY A 67 1.02 -6.29 15.50
CA GLY A 67 0.85 -5.26 16.54
C GLY A 67 2.11 -4.40 16.72
N THR A 68 3.30 -5.00 16.75
CA THR A 68 4.56 -4.25 16.81
C THR A 68 4.75 -3.38 15.57
N LEU A 69 4.44 -3.90 14.37
CA LEU A 69 4.55 -3.11 13.13
C LEU A 69 3.62 -1.89 13.16
N ASP A 70 2.39 -2.06 13.63
CA ASP A 70 1.40 -0.97 13.73
C ASP A 70 1.90 0.17 14.62
N GLU A 71 2.46 -0.16 15.79
CA GLU A 71 3.08 0.82 16.71
C GLU A 71 4.29 1.54 16.07
N LEU A 72 5.09 0.82 15.28
CA LEU A 72 6.25 1.42 14.60
C LEU A 72 5.86 2.41 13.52
N VAL A 73 4.82 2.09 12.74
CA VAL A 73 4.27 2.94 11.67
C VAL A 73 3.64 4.21 12.23
N HIS A 74 3.04 4.14 13.42
CA HIS A 74 2.39 5.30 14.05
C HIS A 74 3.30 6.08 15.01
N ALA A 75 4.57 5.71 15.14
CA ALA A 75 5.50 6.27 16.13
C ALA A 75 5.79 7.78 15.97
N ASP A 76 5.61 8.33 14.77
CA ASP A 76 5.77 9.75 14.45
C ASP A 76 4.44 10.47 14.10
N ALA A 77 3.31 9.78 14.30
CA ALA A 77 1.96 10.25 14.00
C ALA A 77 1.72 10.64 12.52
N SER A 78 2.55 10.16 11.58
CA SER A 78 2.41 10.44 10.16
C SER A 78 2.76 9.22 9.31
N VAL A 79 1.75 8.56 8.76
CA VAL A 79 1.95 7.37 7.91
C VAL A 79 2.37 7.79 6.50
N SER A 80 3.56 7.36 6.07
CA SER A 80 4.02 7.51 4.69
C SER A 80 3.34 6.51 3.74
N VAL A 81 3.39 6.79 2.44
CA VAL A 81 2.88 5.88 1.40
C VAL A 81 3.60 4.52 1.47
N PHE A 82 4.90 4.52 1.72
CA PHE A 82 5.69 3.30 1.91
C PHE A 82 5.18 2.47 3.08
N GLU A 83 4.99 3.09 4.25
CA GLU A 83 4.52 2.40 5.46
C GLU A 83 3.11 1.84 5.28
N PHE A 84 2.22 2.63 4.69
CA PHE A 84 0.88 2.17 4.33
C PHE A 84 0.94 0.98 3.36
N ALA A 85 1.72 1.08 2.29
CA ALA A 85 1.84 0.02 1.30
C ALA A 85 2.38 -1.27 1.93
N LEU A 86 3.42 -1.16 2.75
CA LEU A 86 4.04 -2.28 3.46
C LEU A 86 3.04 -2.95 4.42
N GLN A 87 2.36 -2.15 5.26
CA GLN A 87 1.38 -2.67 6.22
C GLN A 87 0.20 -3.33 5.50
N LYS A 88 -0.37 -2.66 4.49
CA LYS A 88 -1.52 -3.18 3.74
C LYS A 88 -1.21 -4.50 3.06
N MET A 89 -0.06 -4.58 2.39
CA MET A 89 0.39 -5.81 1.73
C MET A 89 0.60 -6.94 2.76
N LEU A 90 1.27 -6.65 3.87
CA LEU A 90 1.55 -7.67 4.88
C LEU A 90 0.24 -8.18 5.51
N VAL A 91 -0.60 -7.28 6.03
CA VAL A 91 -1.84 -7.63 6.72
C VAL A 91 -2.74 -8.45 5.81
N HIS A 92 -2.94 -8.00 4.57
CA HIS A 92 -3.74 -8.74 3.59
C HIS A 92 -3.21 -10.16 3.34
N GLN A 93 -1.89 -10.31 3.17
CA GLN A 93 -1.27 -11.62 2.95
C GLN A 93 -1.39 -12.55 4.16
N LEU A 94 -1.37 -12.01 5.38
CA LEU A 94 -1.58 -12.78 6.61
C LEU A 94 -3.07 -13.14 6.79
N GLU A 95 -3.99 -12.26 6.42
CA GLU A 95 -5.42 -12.54 6.44
C GLU A 95 -5.78 -13.69 5.50
N LEU A 96 -5.20 -13.73 4.30
CA LEU A 96 -5.40 -14.83 3.34
C LEU A 96 -4.98 -16.20 3.90
N LEU A 97 -4.01 -16.27 4.82
CA LEU A 97 -3.66 -17.53 5.50
C LEU A 97 -4.78 -18.02 6.40
N HIS A 98 -5.42 -17.09 7.12
CA HIS A 98 -6.46 -17.38 8.09
C HIS A 98 -7.84 -17.55 7.44
N ARG A 99 -8.09 -16.83 6.34
CA ARG A 99 -9.35 -16.76 5.60
C ARG A 99 -9.07 -16.80 4.09
N PRO A 100 -8.73 -17.97 3.52
CA PRO A 100 -8.35 -18.09 2.11
C PRO A 100 -9.50 -17.84 1.13
N ARG A 101 -10.74 -17.73 1.61
CA ARG A 101 -11.91 -17.41 0.82
C ARG A 101 -12.65 -16.25 1.45
N GLN A 102 -12.65 -15.11 0.77
CA GLN A 102 -13.55 -14.01 1.07
C GLN A 102 -14.85 -14.19 0.27
N THR A 103 -15.98 -13.89 0.90
CA THR A 103 -17.27 -13.90 0.21
C THR A 103 -17.36 -12.66 -0.67
N VAL A 104 -17.73 -12.85 -1.94
CA VAL A 104 -17.97 -11.72 -2.83
C VAL A 104 -19.31 -11.07 -2.45
N GLU A 105 -19.26 -9.79 -2.11
CA GLU A 105 -20.44 -8.98 -1.76
C GLU A 105 -20.84 -8.07 -2.92
N PHE A 106 -19.86 -7.46 -3.60
CA PHE A 106 -20.13 -6.47 -4.64
C PHE A 106 -19.98 -7.04 -6.05
N HIS A 107 -21.07 -7.01 -6.81
CA HIS A 107 -21.14 -7.56 -8.17
C HIS A 107 -21.36 -6.48 -9.24
N SER A 108 -21.42 -5.21 -8.83
CA SER A 108 -21.64 -4.07 -9.72
C SER A 108 -20.78 -2.88 -9.32
N PHE A 109 -20.16 -2.22 -10.30
CA PHE A 109 -19.43 -0.97 -10.08
C PHE A 109 -20.26 0.11 -9.40
N ARG A 110 -21.59 0.11 -9.60
CA ARG A 110 -22.49 1.07 -8.95
C ARG A 110 -22.50 0.95 -7.42
N ALA A 111 -22.19 -0.23 -6.87
CA ALA A 111 -22.15 -0.46 -5.43
C ALA A 111 -20.85 0.03 -4.77
N VAL A 112 -19.81 0.32 -5.56
CA VAL A 112 -18.45 0.65 -5.10
C VAL A 112 -17.92 1.94 -5.75
N VAL A 113 -18.79 2.82 -6.24
CA VAL A 113 -18.38 4.06 -6.93
C VAL A 113 -17.49 4.92 -6.04
N GLY A 114 -17.87 5.09 -4.77
CA GLY A 114 -17.10 5.87 -3.80
C GLY A 114 -15.72 5.26 -3.56
N ASP A 115 -15.65 3.93 -3.48
CA ASP A 115 -14.41 3.20 -3.22
C ASP A 115 -13.44 3.32 -4.41
N VAL A 116 -13.96 3.15 -5.64
CA VAL A 116 -13.20 3.40 -6.88
C VAL A 116 -12.73 4.86 -6.95
N ASN A 117 -13.60 5.81 -6.58
CA ASN A 117 -13.27 7.22 -6.61
C ASN A 117 -12.12 7.58 -5.65
N ALA A 118 -12.11 6.97 -4.46
CA ALA A 118 -11.05 7.15 -3.46
C ALA A 118 -9.70 6.62 -3.99
N VAL A 119 -9.69 5.41 -4.56
CA VAL A 119 -8.46 4.82 -5.15
C VAL A 119 -7.89 5.71 -6.25
N LEU A 120 -8.71 6.10 -7.24
CA LEU A 120 -8.23 6.90 -8.36
C LEU A 120 -7.82 8.32 -7.94
N SER A 121 -8.53 8.92 -6.99
CA SER A 121 -8.19 10.26 -6.47
C SER A 121 -6.87 10.25 -5.70
N THR A 122 -6.60 9.18 -4.93
CA THR A 122 -5.36 9.06 -4.16
C THR A 122 -4.14 8.95 -5.07
N LEU A 123 -4.20 8.07 -6.06
CA LEU A 123 -3.12 7.98 -7.05
C LEU A 123 -2.94 9.28 -7.84
N ALA A 124 -4.03 9.90 -8.29
CA ALA A 124 -3.95 11.11 -9.10
C ALA A 124 -3.33 12.30 -8.33
N ARG A 125 -3.57 12.40 -7.02
CA ARG A 125 -3.01 13.46 -6.17
C ARG A 125 -1.60 13.16 -5.70
N LEU A 126 -1.20 11.89 -5.62
CA LEU A 126 0.18 11.51 -5.35
C LEU A 126 1.12 12.03 -6.46
N ASN A 127 0.63 12.06 -7.71
CA ASN A 127 1.39 12.49 -8.89
C ASN A 127 1.47 14.01 -9.05
N ALA A 128 0.70 14.77 -8.27
CA ALA A 128 0.36 16.13 -8.66
C ALA A 128 1.11 17.18 -7.84
N GLY A 129 2.11 17.80 -8.48
CA GLY A 129 2.56 19.14 -8.08
C GLY A 129 1.54 20.24 -8.39
N GLU A 130 0.65 20.02 -9.38
CA GLU A 130 -0.40 20.95 -9.81
C GLU A 130 -1.77 20.23 -9.98
N ASP A 131 -2.87 20.87 -9.56
CA ASP A 131 -4.22 20.31 -9.60
C ASP A 131 -4.69 19.90 -11.03
N THR A 132 -4.18 20.55 -12.07
CA THR A 132 -4.50 20.25 -13.47
C THR A 132 -3.98 18.87 -13.90
N ALA A 133 -2.78 18.51 -13.46
CA ALA A 133 -2.17 17.20 -13.73
C ALA A 133 -2.97 16.09 -13.01
N ALA A 134 -3.34 16.31 -11.75
CA ALA A 134 -4.21 15.39 -11.01
C ALA A 134 -5.52 15.13 -11.75
N GLN A 135 -6.17 16.19 -12.25
CA GLN A 135 -7.43 16.09 -12.96
C GLN A 135 -7.31 15.29 -14.26
N ALA A 136 -6.23 15.47 -15.00
CA ALA A 136 -5.95 14.73 -16.23
C ALA A 136 -5.69 13.24 -15.95
N ALA A 137 -4.84 12.93 -14.96
CA ALA A 137 -4.53 11.56 -14.56
C ALA A 137 -5.78 10.83 -14.05
N PHE A 138 -6.56 11.48 -13.18
CA PHE A 138 -7.84 10.96 -12.70
C PHE A 138 -8.82 10.67 -13.84
N ALA A 139 -8.95 11.59 -14.80
CA ALA A 139 -9.82 11.41 -15.95
C ALA A 139 -9.37 10.21 -16.81
N ALA A 140 -8.07 10.05 -17.04
CA ALA A 140 -7.52 8.89 -17.76
C ALA A 140 -7.92 7.57 -17.09
N GLY A 141 -7.79 7.47 -15.76
CA GLY A 141 -8.27 6.32 -14.98
C GLY A 141 -9.79 6.12 -15.07
N ALA A 142 -10.57 7.18 -14.88
CA ALA A 142 -12.05 7.11 -14.89
C ALA A 142 -12.61 6.60 -16.22
N THR A 143 -11.99 6.94 -17.35
CA THR A 143 -12.42 6.44 -18.68
C THR A 143 -12.32 4.93 -18.83
N GLN A 144 -11.48 4.26 -18.02
CA GLN A 144 -11.38 2.81 -18.03
C GLN A 144 -12.63 2.14 -17.46
N ILE A 145 -13.51 2.87 -16.75
CA ILE A 145 -14.72 2.32 -16.14
C ILE A 145 -15.99 3.05 -16.67
N PRO A 146 -16.35 2.87 -17.96
CA PRO A 146 -17.44 3.63 -18.59
C PRO A 146 -18.78 3.54 -17.86
N LEU A 147 -19.04 2.43 -17.17
CA LEU A 147 -20.28 2.19 -16.41
C LEU A 147 -20.54 3.21 -15.30
N ILE A 148 -19.49 3.81 -14.74
CA ILE A 148 -19.57 4.77 -13.63
C ILE A 148 -18.77 6.05 -13.89
N ALA A 149 -18.14 6.21 -15.06
CA ALA A 149 -17.29 7.34 -15.40
C ALA A 149 -17.97 8.71 -15.15
N THR A 150 -19.27 8.82 -15.40
CA THR A 150 -20.04 10.05 -15.16
C THR A 150 -20.28 10.37 -13.69
N GLN A 151 -20.07 9.43 -12.77
CA GLN A 151 -20.21 9.57 -11.32
C GLN A 151 -18.86 9.83 -10.62
N LEU A 152 -17.75 9.51 -11.28
CA LEU A 152 -16.40 9.66 -10.75
C LEU A 152 -15.96 11.13 -10.82
N ARG A 153 -15.44 11.68 -9.71
CA ARG A 153 -14.94 13.06 -9.62
C ARG A 153 -13.71 13.07 -8.72
N LEU A 154 -12.64 13.71 -9.18
CA LEU A 154 -11.43 13.89 -8.38
C LEU A 154 -11.80 14.52 -7.04
N ALA A 155 -11.54 13.80 -5.95
CA ALA A 155 -11.79 14.28 -4.59
C ALA A 155 -10.88 15.46 -4.27
N SER A 156 -11.23 16.29 -3.28
CA SER A 156 -10.36 17.36 -2.79
C SER A 156 -9.10 16.78 -2.12
N ALA A 157 -8.04 17.57 -1.94
CA ALA A 157 -6.84 17.09 -1.24
C ALA A 157 -7.14 16.67 0.23
N ALA A 158 -8.02 17.42 0.90
CA ALA A 158 -8.47 17.10 2.27
C ALA A 158 -9.28 15.79 2.34
N ASP A 159 -9.91 15.42 1.22
CA ASP A 159 -10.71 14.20 1.09
C ASP A 159 -9.89 12.98 0.64
N THR A 160 -8.61 13.16 0.35
CA THR A 160 -7.72 12.13 -0.18
C THR A 160 -6.71 11.74 0.89
N THR A 161 -7.13 10.86 1.81
CA THR A 161 -6.28 10.37 2.91
C THR A 161 -6.06 8.86 2.81
N LEU A 162 -4.97 8.38 3.41
CA LEU A 162 -4.62 6.95 3.39
C LEU A 162 -5.65 6.10 4.16
N GLU A 163 -6.30 6.64 5.18
CA GLU A 163 -7.36 5.94 5.93
C GLU A 163 -8.62 5.74 5.07
N ARG A 164 -8.97 6.73 4.24
CA ARG A 164 -10.09 6.59 3.30
C ARG A 164 -9.74 5.63 2.17
N LEU A 165 -8.49 5.64 1.71
CA LEU A 165 -8.00 4.64 0.77
C LEU A 165 -8.07 3.23 1.37
N ASP A 166 -7.64 3.06 2.62
CA ASP A 166 -7.65 1.78 3.31
C ASP A 166 -9.06 1.17 3.36
N THR A 167 -10.02 1.97 3.82
CA THR A 167 -11.44 1.59 3.90
C THR A 167 -12.00 1.25 2.50
N ALA A 168 -11.63 2.02 1.48
CA ALA A 168 -12.05 1.75 0.11
C ALA A 168 -11.48 0.43 -0.42
N LEU A 169 -10.21 0.13 -0.12
CA LEU A 169 -9.57 -1.12 -0.53
C LEU A 169 -10.21 -2.33 0.15
N ASP A 170 -10.57 -2.26 1.42
CA ASP A 170 -11.27 -3.34 2.12
C ASP A 170 -12.61 -3.65 1.46
N ARG A 171 -13.38 -2.62 1.09
CA ARG A 171 -14.65 -2.79 0.39
C ARG A 171 -14.45 -3.36 -1.02
N LEU A 172 -13.43 -2.88 -1.74
CA LEU A 172 -13.11 -3.39 -3.08
C LEU A 172 -12.59 -4.83 -3.04
N ALA A 173 -11.92 -5.27 -1.98
CA ALA A 173 -11.52 -6.67 -1.78
C ALA A 173 -12.72 -7.62 -1.74
N LEU A 174 -13.90 -7.15 -1.34
CA LEU A 174 -15.15 -7.91 -1.36
C LEU A 174 -15.88 -7.86 -2.71
N SER A 175 -15.28 -7.24 -3.74
CA SER A 175 -15.85 -7.17 -5.08
C SER A 175 -15.53 -8.40 -5.93
N SER A 176 -16.33 -8.62 -6.98
CA SER A 176 -16.06 -9.68 -7.95
C SER A 176 -14.74 -9.43 -8.70
N LEU A 177 -14.05 -10.50 -9.11
CA LEU A 177 -12.75 -10.41 -9.79
C LEU A 177 -12.77 -9.45 -11.02
N PRO A 178 -13.81 -9.41 -11.88
CA PRO A 178 -13.87 -8.44 -12.97
C PRO A 178 -13.84 -6.98 -12.51
N ILE A 179 -14.45 -6.66 -11.37
CA ILE A 179 -14.39 -5.31 -10.78
C ILE A 179 -12.97 -5.03 -10.30
N LYS A 180 -12.38 -5.93 -9.51
CA LYS A 180 -11.02 -5.80 -9.00
C LYS A 180 -10.00 -5.55 -10.11
N GLN A 181 -10.01 -6.39 -11.15
CA GLN A 181 -9.12 -6.26 -12.31
C GLN A 181 -9.31 -4.93 -13.04
N ARG A 182 -10.56 -4.48 -13.20
CA ARG A 182 -10.83 -3.23 -13.91
C ARG A 182 -10.40 -2.01 -13.11
N VAL A 183 -10.59 -2.03 -11.79
CA VAL A 183 -10.07 -0.98 -10.90
C VAL A 183 -8.55 -0.92 -11.00
N LEU A 184 -7.87 -2.07 -11.05
CA LEU A 184 -6.42 -2.11 -11.21
C LEU A 184 -5.96 -1.53 -12.57
N VAL A 185 -6.66 -1.85 -13.66
CA VAL A 185 -6.40 -1.24 -14.98
C VAL A 185 -6.60 0.27 -14.94
N ALA A 186 -7.66 0.75 -14.30
CA ALA A 186 -7.91 2.18 -14.12
C ALA A 186 -6.80 2.85 -13.30
N ALA A 187 -6.39 2.25 -12.19
CA ALA A 187 -5.28 2.71 -11.36
C ALA A 187 -3.96 2.80 -12.16
N ALA A 188 -3.66 1.80 -13.00
CA ALA A 188 -2.48 1.83 -13.86
C ALA A 188 -2.49 3.00 -14.86
N GLN A 189 -3.67 3.40 -15.37
CA GLN A 189 -3.78 4.58 -16.24
C GLN A 189 -3.58 5.89 -15.49
N VAL A 190 -3.94 5.96 -14.21
CA VAL A 190 -3.67 7.14 -13.39
C VAL A 190 -2.16 7.28 -13.17
N VAL A 191 -1.52 6.21 -12.70
CA VAL A 191 -0.07 6.16 -12.43
C VAL A 191 0.76 6.38 -13.70
N GLY A 192 0.32 5.87 -14.84
CA GLY A 192 1.03 6.04 -16.11
C GLY A 192 0.76 7.36 -16.85
N ALA A 193 -0.02 8.28 -16.28
CA ALA A 193 -0.55 9.44 -17.01
C ALA A 193 0.53 10.42 -17.48
N ASP A 194 1.60 10.60 -16.68
CA ASP A 194 2.73 11.48 -16.97
C ASP A 194 3.94 10.73 -17.57
N ARG A 195 3.77 9.43 -17.86
CA ARG A 195 4.78 8.50 -18.39
C ARG A 195 5.98 8.25 -17.47
N THR A 196 5.95 8.70 -16.22
CA THR A 196 7.03 8.48 -15.25
C THR A 196 6.45 7.99 -13.93
N VAL A 197 6.78 6.77 -13.53
CA VAL A 197 6.28 6.22 -12.26
C VAL A 197 7.32 6.45 -11.18
N SER A 198 6.98 7.27 -10.18
CA SER A 198 7.79 7.45 -8.97
C SER A 198 7.78 6.18 -8.10
N VAL A 199 8.70 6.13 -7.13
CA VAL A 199 8.77 5.02 -6.17
C VAL A 199 7.46 4.92 -5.38
N GLU A 200 6.95 6.03 -4.84
CA GLU A 200 5.74 6.06 -4.03
C GLU A 200 4.50 5.60 -4.82
N GLU A 201 4.37 6.02 -6.08
CA GLU A 201 3.30 5.54 -6.95
C GLU A 201 3.38 4.04 -7.22
N GLY A 202 4.58 3.56 -7.52
CA GLY A 202 4.82 2.14 -7.73
C GLY A 202 4.55 1.32 -6.46
N GLU A 203 4.85 1.84 -5.29
CA GLU A 203 4.56 1.23 -4.00
C GLU A 203 3.06 1.18 -3.73
N LEU A 204 2.36 2.32 -3.90
CA LEU A 204 0.92 2.40 -3.70
C LEU A 204 0.15 1.51 -4.68
N TYR A 205 0.55 1.51 -5.95
CA TYR A 205 -0.04 0.65 -6.97
C TYR A 205 0.13 -0.84 -6.64
N ARG A 206 1.31 -1.26 -6.15
CA ARG A 206 1.54 -2.64 -5.70
C ARG A 206 0.69 -3.00 -4.48
N ALA A 207 0.50 -2.07 -3.54
CA ALA A 207 -0.37 -2.27 -2.38
C ALA A 207 -1.84 -2.44 -2.79
N ILE A 208 -2.33 -1.59 -3.69
CA ILE A 208 -3.68 -1.72 -4.27
C ILE A 208 -3.84 -3.08 -4.94
N ALA A 209 -2.87 -3.48 -5.78
CA ALA A 209 -2.93 -4.75 -6.47
C ALA A 209 -2.94 -5.96 -5.53
N ALA A 210 -2.13 -5.90 -4.45
CA ALA A 210 -2.11 -6.92 -3.41
C ALA A 210 -3.46 -7.02 -2.69
N ALA A 211 -4.02 -5.88 -2.25
CA ALA A 211 -5.33 -5.83 -1.58
C ALA A 211 -6.48 -6.33 -2.47
N LEU A 212 -6.34 -6.19 -3.79
CA LEU A 212 -7.31 -6.68 -4.77
C LEU A 212 -7.05 -8.12 -5.26
N ASP A 213 -6.12 -8.86 -4.65
CA ASP A 213 -5.73 -10.22 -5.07
C ASP A 213 -5.35 -10.33 -6.56
N CYS A 214 -4.83 -9.25 -7.13
CA CYS A 214 -4.49 -9.16 -8.55
C CYS A 214 -2.97 -8.98 -8.65
N PRO A 215 -2.18 -10.07 -8.76
CA PRO A 215 -0.72 -9.96 -8.76
C PRO A 215 -0.24 -9.13 -9.95
N VAL A 216 0.53 -8.08 -9.67
CA VAL A 216 1.29 -7.36 -10.69
C VAL A 216 2.61 -8.09 -10.87
N PRO A 217 3.04 -8.41 -12.11
CA PRO A 217 4.40 -8.84 -12.35
C PRO A 217 5.37 -7.82 -11.75
N GLY A 218 6.42 -8.29 -11.07
CA GLY A 218 7.48 -7.40 -10.63
C GLY A 218 8.03 -6.66 -11.85
N LEU A 219 7.89 -5.34 -11.89
CA LEU A 219 8.60 -4.51 -12.84
C LEU A 219 10.06 -4.63 -12.47
N ALA A 220 10.78 -5.54 -13.12
CA ALA A 220 12.23 -5.50 -13.12
C ALA A 220 12.62 -4.12 -13.62
N SER A 221 13.30 -3.33 -12.79
CA SER A 221 13.95 -2.11 -13.21
C SER A 221 14.75 -2.44 -14.47
N ALA A 222 14.39 -1.86 -15.61
CA ALA A 222 15.22 -1.98 -16.81
C ALA A 222 16.63 -1.51 -16.44
N PRO A 223 17.70 -2.24 -16.82
CA PRO A 223 19.05 -1.77 -16.56
C PRO A 223 19.20 -0.40 -17.21
N ALA A 224 19.75 0.57 -16.46
CA ALA A 224 20.19 1.82 -17.04
C ALA A 224 21.18 1.48 -18.18
N ALA A 225 20.83 1.89 -19.40
CA ALA A 225 21.67 1.73 -20.57
C ALA A 225 22.86 2.70 -20.52
#